data_AF-A0A254Q9H5-F1
#
_entry.id   AF-A0A254Q9H5-F1
#
_cell.length_a   1.000
_cell.length_b   1.000
_cell.length_c   1.000
_cell.angle_alpha   90.00
_cell.angle_beta   90.00
_cell.angle_gamma   90.00
#
_symmetry.space_group_name_H-M   'P 1'
#
loop_
_entity.id
_entity.type
_entity.pdbx_description
1 polymer ?
#
loop_
_entity_poly.entity_id
_entity_poly.type
_entity_poly.pdbx_seq_one_letter_code
_entity_poly.pdbx_strand_id
1 'polypeptide(L)'
;MKKSLVANRKGQFVIEAVLLMIVMLGIFMASMSQLRESKFLAKMITGPWDKVAGMMESGVWLSAKDARQKHPNQKDRSISLNPNE
;
A
#
# COMPACT_ATOMS: atom_id res chain seq x y z
N MET A 1 40.02 51.38 -5.35
CA MET A 1 40.15 50.21 -6.23
C MET A 1 39.02 49.22 -5.96
N LYS A 2 38.05 49.07 -6.88
CA LYS A 2 37.01 48.02 -6.77
C LYS A 2 37.65 46.68 -7.16
N LYS A 3 37.75 45.74 -6.21
CA LYS A 3 38.18 44.37 -6.47
C LYS A 3 37.11 43.68 -7.33
N SER A 4 37.40 43.48 -8.61
CA SER A 4 36.59 42.65 -9.49
C SER A 4 36.69 41.20 -8.99
N LEU A 5 35.59 40.65 -8.48
CA LEU A 5 35.46 39.22 -8.24
C LEU A 5 35.60 38.52 -9.59
N VAL A 6 36.63 37.69 -9.75
CA VAL A 6 36.84 36.91 -10.97
C VAL A 6 35.60 36.03 -11.19
N ALA A 7 34.76 36.42 -12.15
CA ALA A 7 33.56 35.69 -12.52
C ALA A 7 33.93 34.52 -13.45
N ASN A 8 34.51 33.45 -12.89
CA ASN A 8 34.74 32.23 -13.64
C ASN A 8 33.45 31.39 -13.72
N ARG A 9 32.63 31.66 -14.74
CA ARG A 9 31.36 30.97 -14.98
C ARG A 9 31.49 29.70 -15.85
N LYS A 10 32.68 29.41 -16.38
CA LYS A 10 32.91 28.25 -17.25
C LYS A 10 32.96 26.98 -16.40
N GLY A 11 32.06 26.04 -16.66
CA GLY A 11 31.98 24.76 -15.95
C GLY A 11 31.05 24.74 -14.72
N GLN A 12 30.62 25.91 -14.21
CA GLN A 12 29.64 25.98 -13.11
C GLN A 12 28.33 25.30 -13.48
N PHE A 13 27.87 25.49 -14.72
CA PHE A 13 26.66 24.83 -15.23
C PHE A 13 26.76 23.30 -15.17
N VAL A 14 27.92 22.72 -15.50
CA VAL A 14 28.11 21.26 -15.45
C VAL A 14 28.06 20.75 -14.02
N ILE A 15 28.73 21.45 -13.10
CA ILE A 15 28.73 21.10 -11.68
C ILE A 15 27.31 21.22 -11.09
N GLU A 16 26.60 22.29 -11.41
CA GLU A 16 25.23 22.55 -10.94
C GLU A 16 24.23 21.53 -11.50
N ALA A 17 24.38 21.14 -12.78
CA ALA A 17 23.57 20.10 -13.40
C ALA A 17 23.78 18.73 -12.73
N VAL A 18 25.02 18.37 -12.41
CA VAL A 18 25.32 17.13 -11.69
C VAL A 18 24.77 17.17 -10.27
N LEU A 19 24.90 18.31 -9.58
CA LEU A 19 24.35 18.50 -8.24
C LEU A 19 22.82 18.36 -8.24
N LEU A 20 22.14 19.02 -9.18
CA LEU A 20 20.69 18.88 -9.37
C LEU A 20 20.29 17.44 -9.69
N MET A 21 21.05 16.76 -10.55
CA MET A 21 20.80 15.35 -10.87
C MET A 21 20.88 14.46 -9.63
N ILE A 22 21.91 14.63 -8.79
CA ILE A 22 22.06 13.85 -7.55
C ILE A 22 20.90 14.12 -6.59
N VAL A 23 20.49 15.38 -6.44
CA VAL A 23 19.34 15.74 -5.61
C VAL A 23 18.05 15.08 -6.13
N MET A 24 17.81 15.14 -7.45
CA MET A 24 16.64 14.51 -8.07
C MET A 24 16.64 13.00 -7.90
N LEU A 25 17.79 12.35 -8.09
CA LEU A 25 17.94 10.91 -7.86
C LEU A 25 17.68 10.54 -6.40
N GLY A 26 18.14 11.36 -5.44
CA GLY A 26 17.86 11.18 -4.02
C GLY A 26 16.37 11.26 -3.70
N ILE A 27 15.68 12.28 -4.19
CA ILE A 27 14.23 12.46 -4.01
C ILE A 27 13.47 11.29 -4.65
N PHE A 28 13.88 10.87 -5.85
CA PHE A 28 13.27 9.76 -6.57
C PHE A 28 13.40 8.44 -5.80
N MET A 29 14.60 8.13 -5.31
CA MET A 29 14.85 6.92 -4.51
C MET A 29 14.03 6.93 -3.21
N ALA A 30 13.97 8.05 -2.50
CA ALA A 30 13.16 8.19 -1.29
C ALA A 30 11.67 7.97 -1.57
N SER A 31 11.15 8.58 -2.64
CA SER A 31 9.76 8.41 -3.07
C SER A 31 9.45 6.97 -3.44
N MET A 32 10.35 6.30 -4.14
CA MET A 32 10.19 4.89 -4.52
C MET A 32 10.23 3.96 -3.30
N SER A 33 11.09 4.24 -2.31
CA SER A 33 11.10 3.49 -1.04
C SER A 33 9.77 3.62 -0.33
N GLN A 34 9.23 4.84 -0.22
CA GLN A 34 7.94 5.08 0.44
C GLN A 34 6.78 4.39 -0.29
N LEU A 35 6.77 4.36 -1.63
CA LEU A 35 5.77 3.63 -2.42
C LEU A 35 5.87 2.11 -2.22
N ARG A 36 7.09 1.58 -2.11
CA ARG A 36 7.33 0.16 -1.85
C ARG A 36 6.90 -0.25 -0.44
N GLU A 37 7.25 0.56 0.56
CA GLU A 37 6.94 0.31 1.98
C GLU A 37 5.46 0.47 2.29
N SER A 38 4.82 1.50 1.71
CA SER A 38 3.38 1.74 1.93
C SER A 38 2.49 0.62 1.40
N LYS A 39 3.06 -0.36 0.66
CA LYS A 39 2.33 -1.48 0.06
C LYS A 39 1.05 -1.00 -0.61
N PHE A 40 1.04 0.22 -1.13
CA PHE A 40 -0.19 0.92 -1.50
C PHE A 40 -0.93 0.18 -2.59
N LEU A 41 -0.18 -0.29 -3.60
CA LEU A 41 -0.66 -1.19 -4.64
C LEU A 41 -1.15 -2.52 -4.06
N ALA A 42 -0.40 -3.09 -3.11
CA ALA A 42 -0.82 -4.33 -2.46
C ALA A 42 -2.14 -4.15 -1.71
N LYS A 43 -2.34 -3.05 -0.98
CA LYS A 43 -3.56 -2.71 -0.25
C LYS A 43 -4.75 -2.46 -1.18
N MET A 44 -4.50 -1.83 -2.33
CA MET A 44 -5.52 -1.58 -3.35
C MET A 44 -6.03 -2.89 -3.99
N ILE A 45 -5.15 -3.87 -4.19
CA ILE A 45 -5.51 -5.17 -4.78
C ILE A 45 -6.03 -6.15 -3.70
N THR A 46 -5.43 -6.18 -2.51
CA THR A 46 -5.84 -7.10 -1.43
C THR A 46 -7.20 -6.77 -0.85
N GLY A 47 -7.63 -5.51 -0.80
CA GLY A 47 -8.94 -5.15 -0.26
C GLY A 47 -10.12 -5.82 -0.99
N PRO A 48 -10.23 -5.68 -2.32
CA PRO A 48 -11.24 -6.40 -3.11
C PRO A 48 -11.07 -7.92 -3.03
N TRP A 49 -9.84 -8.42 -3.08
CA TRP A 49 -9.57 -9.86 -3.06
C TRP A 49 -9.97 -10.52 -1.74
N ASP A 50 -9.79 -9.82 -0.61
CA ASP A 50 -10.21 -10.29 0.71
C ASP A 50 -11.74 -10.41 0.84
N LYS A 51 -12.50 -9.51 0.18
CA LYS A 51 -13.96 -9.63 0.07
C LYS A 51 -14.40 -10.79 -0.80
N VAL A 52 -13.71 -11.03 -1.93
CA VAL A 52 -13.98 -12.18 -2.80
C VAL A 52 -13.67 -13.48 -2.06
N ALA A 53 -12.57 -13.53 -1.31
CA ALA A 53 -12.22 -14.68 -0.47
C ALA A 53 -13.32 -14.98 0.57
N GLY A 54 -13.86 -13.97 1.25
CA GLY A 54 -15.00 -14.16 2.16
C GLY A 54 -16.27 -14.66 1.48
N MET A 55 -16.53 -14.21 0.25
CA MET A 55 -17.65 -14.75 -0.55
C MET A 55 -17.42 -16.21 -0.95
N MET A 56 -16.21 -16.57 -1.36
CA MET A 56 -15.86 -17.95 -1.72
C MET A 56 -15.91 -18.90 -0.52
N GLU A 57 -15.41 -18.48 0.64
CA GLU A 57 -15.34 -19.32 1.83
C GLU A 57 -16.67 -19.42 2.59
N SER A 58 -17.45 -18.34 2.64
CA SER A 58 -18.64 -18.27 3.52
C SER A 58 -19.90 -17.74 2.85
N GLY A 59 -19.87 -17.46 1.55
CA GLY A 59 -21.03 -16.97 0.81
C GLY A 59 -21.47 -15.55 1.19
N VAL A 60 -20.60 -14.80 1.89
CA VAL A 60 -20.89 -13.44 2.38
C VAL A 60 -19.81 -12.48 1.92
N TRP A 61 -20.21 -11.33 1.35
CA TRP A 61 -19.32 -10.27 0.86
C TRP A 61 -18.67 -9.44 1.98
N LEU A 62 -17.92 -10.10 2.85
CA LEU A 62 -17.13 -9.50 3.92
C LEU A 62 -15.69 -10.00 3.83
N SER A 63 -14.79 -9.45 4.65
CA SER A 63 -13.44 -10.00 4.79
C SER A 63 -13.54 -11.49 5.14
N ALA A 64 -12.57 -12.31 4.70
CA ALA A 64 -12.61 -13.75 4.98
C ALA A 64 -12.71 -14.03 6.50
N LYS A 65 -12.10 -13.18 7.33
CA LYS A 65 -12.15 -13.28 8.79
C LYS A 65 -13.56 -13.06 9.35
N ASP A 66 -14.26 -12.02 8.89
CA ASP A 66 -15.60 -11.67 9.39
C ASP A 66 -16.69 -12.57 8.78
N ALA A 67 -16.46 -13.03 7.54
CA ALA A 67 -17.37 -13.91 6.83
C ALA A 67 -17.47 -15.29 7.49
N ARG A 68 -16.36 -15.83 8.01
CA ARG A 68 -16.32 -17.12 8.71
C ARG A 68 -17.31 -17.21 9.87
N GLN A 69 -17.38 -16.18 10.72
CA GLN A 69 -18.31 -16.15 11.85
C GLN A 69 -19.79 -16.20 11.42
N LYS A 70 -20.10 -15.78 10.19
CA LYS A 70 -21.45 -15.78 9.63
C LYS A 70 -21.76 -17.03 8.82
N HIS A 71 -20.77 -17.91 8.63
CA HIS A 71 -20.94 -19.16 7.89
C HIS A 71 -22.05 -20.01 8.55
N PRO A 72 -23.06 -20.49 7.80
CA PRO A 72 -24.16 -21.28 8.36
C PRO A 72 -23.70 -22.50 9.18
N ASN A 73 -22.60 -23.14 8.77
CA ASN A 73 -21.99 -24.25 9.50
C ASN A 73 -21.30 -23.88 10.83
N GLN A 74 -21.04 -22.60 11.09
CA GLN A 74 -20.46 -22.12 12.37
C GLN A 74 -21.52 -21.59 13.32
N LYS A 75 -22.80 -21.54 12.91
CA LYS A 75 -23.90 -21.17 13.81
C LYS A 75 -24.24 -22.35 14.71
N ASP A 76 -24.42 -22.09 16.00
CA ASP A 76 -24.92 -23.08 16.95
C ASP A 76 -26.30 -23.55 16.48
N ARG A 77 -26.38 -24.84 16.13
CA ARG A 77 -27.66 -25.46 15.77
C ARG A 77 -28.42 -25.71 17.06
N SER A 78 -29.53 -25.02 17.27
CA SER A 78 -30.45 -25.35 18.35
C SER A 78 -31.13 -26.68 18.03
N ILE A 79 -30.92 -27.69 18.87
CA ILE A 79 -31.66 -28.96 18.77
C ILE A 79 -33.08 -28.70 19.28
N SER A 80 -34.08 -28.84 18.42
CA SER A 80 -35.48 -28.89 18.85
C SER A 80 -35.82 -30.34 19.20
N LEU A 81 -35.87 -30.67 20.49
CA LEU A 81 -36.42 -31.94 20.94
C LEU A 81 -37.95 -31.82 20.96
N ASN A 82 -38.64 -32.70 20.23
CA ASN A 82 -40.08 -32.85 20.36
C ASN A 82 -40.36 -33.62 21.66
N PRO A 83 -41.05 -33.03 22.66
CA PRO A 83 -41.25 -33.67 23.95
C PRO A 83 -42.32 -34.79 23.95
N ASN A 84 -42.95 -35.06 22.81
CA ASN A 84 -44.10 -35.96 22.70
C ASN A 84 -43.85 -37.22 21.84
N GLU A 85 -42.59 -37.60 21.58
CA GLU A 85 -42.20 -38.92 21.05
C GLU A 85 -41.37 -39.70 22.09
#